data_AF-A0A925DFG3-F1
#
_entry.id   AF-A0A925DFG3-F1
#
_cell.length_a   1.000
_cell.length_b   1.000
_cell.length_c   1.000
_cell.angle_alpha   90.00
_cell.angle_beta   90.00
_cell.angle_gamma   90.00
#
_symmetry.space_group_name_H-M   'P 1'
#
loop_
_entity.id
_entity.type
_entity.pdbx_description
1 polymer ?
#
loop_
_entity_poly.entity_id
_entity_poly.type
_entity_poly.pdbx_seq_one_letter_code
_entity_poly.pdbx_strand_id
1 'polypeptide(L)'
;MKHPSKGVLHAPHAYPENALPPGVLPLARPAPLVKAQSLAFLMFEKPDLAACEAFLTDFGLRTVEWSEERLLMRGSGPAPCIYMARRGARARCLGSAFSVAG
;
A
#
# COMPACT_ATOMS: atom_id res chain seq x y z
N MET A 1 10.23 14.57 37.69
CA MET A 1 10.97 13.89 36.60
C MET A 1 10.49 14.45 35.27
N LYS A 2 11.37 15.03 34.44
CA LYS A 2 11.02 15.52 33.10
C LYS A 2 11.16 14.37 32.11
N HIS A 3 10.09 14.01 31.41
CA HIS A 3 10.18 13.05 30.31
C HIS A 3 11.00 13.66 29.15
N PRO A 4 11.98 12.94 28.57
CA PRO A 4 12.64 13.40 27.36
C PRO A 4 11.62 13.43 26.22
N SER A 5 11.56 14.56 25.49
CA SER A 5 10.72 14.69 24.31
C SER A 5 11.12 13.60 23.31
N LYS A 6 10.16 12.75 22.92
CA LYS A 6 10.33 11.80 21.82
C LYS A 6 10.87 12.58 20.62
N GLY A 7 12.11 12.30 20.22
CA GLY A 7 12.74 12.95 19.08
C GLY A 7 11.81 12.87 17.89
N VAL A 8 11.45 14.02 17.35
CA VAL A 8 10.69 14.10 16.10
C VAL A 8 11.53 13.40 15.04
N LEU A 9 11.00 12.33 14.46
CA LEU A 9 11.61 11.69 13.30
C LEU A 9 11.46 12.65 12.13
N HIS A 10 12.48 13.48 11.89
CA HIS A 10 12.59 14.20 10.64
C HIS A 10 12.99 13.20 9.56
N ALA A 11 12.27 13.19 8.44
CA ALA A 11 12.78 12.54 7.25
C ALA A 11 14.18 13.13 6.96
N PRO A 12 15.21 12.29 6.73
CA PRO A 12 16.54 12.79 6.45
C PRO A 12 16.47 13.77 5.27
N HIS A 13 17.21 14.87 5.38
CA HIS A 13 17.29 15.87 4.33
C HIS A 13 17.75 15.19 3.03
N ALA A 14 16.90 15.18 2.01
CA ALA A 14 17.30 14.69 0.70
C ALA A 14 18.40 15.63 0.17
N TYR A 15 19.60 15.10 -0.05
CA TYR A 15 20.69 15.87 -0.66
C TYR A 15 20.32 16.15 -2.12
N PRO A 16 20.38 17.41 -2.58
CA PRO A 16 20.34 17.67 -4.01
C PRO A 16 21.50 16.93 -4.68
N GLU A 17 21.35 16.59 -5.96
CA GLU A 17 22.32 15.75 -6.69
C GLU A 17 23.75 16.31 -6.66
N ASN A 18 23.89 17.64 -6.60
CA ASN A 18 25.17 18.33 -6.49
C ASN A 18 25.82 18.29 -5.10
N ALA A 19 25.14 17.77 -4.08
CA ALA A 19 25.58 17.74 -2.68
C ALA A 19 25.52 16.33 -2.07
N LEU A 20 25.55 15.29 -2.89
CA LEU A 20 25.53 13.91 -2.43
C LEU A 20 26.79 13.61 -1.58
N PRO A 21 26.66 12.93 -0.42
CA PRO A 21 27.79 12.55 0.39
C PRO A 21 28.81 11.66 -0.34
N PRO A 22 30.09 11.65 0.08
CA PRO A 22 31.09 10.72 -0.44
C PRO A 22 30.61 9.27 -0.33
N GLY A 23 30.77 8.50 -1.41
CA GLY A 23 30.33 7.09 -1.49
C GLY A 23 28.89 6.88 -1.93
N VAL A 24 28.10 7.95 -2.12
CA VAL A 24 26.77 7.85 -2.74
C VAL A 24 26.91 7.86 -4.26
N LEU A 25 26.49 6.77 -4.89
CA LEU A 25 26.53 6.63 -6.34
C LEU A 25 25.13 6.85 -6.93
N PRO A 26 25.01 7.59 -8.05
CA PRO A 26 23.75 7.70 -8.75
C PRO A 26 23.31 6.31 -9.22
N LEU A 27 22.07 5.95 -8.90
CA LEU A 27 21.49 4.71 -9.40
C LEU A 27 21.05 4.95 -10.86
N ALA A 28 21.64 4.21 -11.79
CA ALA A 28 21.18 4.21 -13.17
C ALA A 28 19.72 3.74 -13.23
N ARG A 29 18.80 4.63 -13.63
CA ARG A 29 17.39 4.31 -13.78
C ARG A 29 17.08 4.09 -15.26
N PRO A 30 16.44 2.97 -15.63
CA PRO A 30 15.99 2.78 -17.01
C PRO A 30 14.95 3.83 -17.38
N ALA A 31 14.75 4.05 -18.68
CA ALA A 31 13.65 4.86 -19.16
C ALA A 31 12.32 4.31 -18.59
N PRO A 32 11.47 5.15 -17.97
CA PRO A 32 10.22 4.69 -17.39
C PRO A 32 9.28 4.19 -18.49
N LEU A 33 8.68 3.02 -18.29
CA LEU A 33 7.70 2.48 -19.23
C LEU A 33 6.43 3.32 -19.28
N VAL A 34 5.93 3.74 -18.10
CA VAL A 34 4.74 4.58 -17.96
C VAL A 34 4.77 5.30 -16.61
N LYS A 35 4.02 6.40 -16.48
CA LYS A 35 3.81 7.08 -15.20
C LYS A 35 2.58 6.50 -14.48
N ALA A 36 2.79 6.06 -13.24
CA ALA A 36 1.69 5.79 -12.32
C ALA A 36 1.02 7.12 -11.93
N GLN A 37 -0.31 7.17 -12.02
CA GLN A 37 -1.12 8.36 -11.76
C GLN A 37 -1.75 8.31 -10.37
N SER A 38 -2.23 7.14 -9.96
CA SER A 38 -2.85 6.93 -8.65
C SER A 38 -2.80 5.47 -8.23
N LEU A 39 -2.88 5.22 -6.92
CA LEU A 39 -3.11 3.89 -6.38
C LEU A 39 -4.54 3.45 -6.71
N ALA A 40 -4.68 2.28 -7.33
CA ALA A 40 -5.98 1.71 -7.65
C ALA A 40 -6.49 0.83 -6.49
N PHE A 41 -5.75 -0.21 -6.12
CA PHE A 41 -6.09 -1.10 -5.00
C PHE A 41 -4.86 -1.82 -4.43
N LEU A 42 -4.99 -2.30 -3.21
CA LEU A 42 -3.99 -3.14 -2.55
C LEU A 42 -4.41 -4.60 -2.58
N MET A 43 -3.42 -5.49 -2.67
CA MET A 43 -3.61 -6.94 -2.72
C MET A 43 -2.98 -7.62 -1.52
N PHE A 44 -3.70 -8.54 -0.89
CA PHE A 44 -3.27 -9.25 0.30
C PHE A 44 -3.52 -10.76 0.17
N GLU A 45 -2.71 -11.52 0.90
CA GLU A 45 -3.07 -12.89 1.28
C GLU A 45 -3.54 -12.89 2.74
N LYS A 46 -4.59 -13.67 3.02
CA LYS A 46 -5.16 -13.83 4.35
C LYS A 46 -5.50 -15.30 4.63
N PRO A 47 -5.19 -15.82 5.82
CA PRO A 47 -5.55 -17.19 6.21
C PRO A 47 -7.05 -17.36 6.47
N ASP A 48 -7.70 -16.28 6.91
CA ASP A 48 -9.14 -16.24 7.19
C ASP A 48 -9.74 -15.01 6.50
N LEU A 49 -10.52 -15.25 5.45
CA LEU A 49 -11.20 -14.19 4.70
C LEU A 49 -12.45 -13.69 5.42
N ALA A 50 -13.13 -14.52 6.21
CA ALA A 50 -14.30 -14.10 6.98
C ALA A 50 -13.91 -13.13 8.10
N ALA A 51 -12.83 -13.45 8.83
CA ALA A 51 -12.27 -12.53 9.82
C ALA A 51 -11.76 -11.23 9.18
N CYS A 52 -11.17 -11.31 7.99
CA CYS A 52 -10.73 -10.13 7.25
C CYS A 52 -11.90 -9.24 6.82
N GLU A 53 -12.97 -9.83 6.28
CA GLU A 53 -14.19 -9.11 5.89
C GLU A 53 -14.84 -8.44 7.10
N ALA A 54 -14.98 -9.15 8.22
CA ALA A 54 -15.59 -8.62 9.43
C ALA A 54 -14.83 -7.37 9.93
N PHE A 55 -13.50 -7.45 10.01
CA PHE A 55 -12.67 -6.31 10.40
C PHE A 55 -12.81 -5.13 9.42
N LEU A 56 -12.75 -5.39 8.11
CA LEU A 56 -12.82 -4.32 7.11
C LEU A 56 -14.21 -3.68 7.06
N THR A 57 -15.26 -4.45 7.33
CA THR A 57 -16.63 -3.96 7.44
C THR A 57 -16.79 -3.07 8.67
N ASP A 58 -16.25 -3.47 9.82
CA ASP A 58 -16.20 -2.65 11.04
C ASP A 58 -15.40 -1.35 10.83
N PHE A 59 -14.31 -1.43 10.06
CA PHE A 59 -13.55 -0.24 9.65
C PHE A 59 -14.35 0.69 8.71
N GLY A 60 -15.41 0.20 8.06
CA GLY A 60 -16.28 1.00 7.19
C GLY A 60 -16.10 0.75 5.69
N LEU A 61 -15.37 -0.30 5.29
CA LEU A 61 -15.41 -0.79 3.91
C LEU A 61 -16.69 -1.62 3.68
N ARG A 62 -17.01 -1.83 2.41
CA ARG A 62 -18.18 -2.60 1.98
C ARG A 62 -17.74 -3.73 1.06
N THR A 63 -18.28 -4.92 1.29
CA THR A 63 -18.06 -6.08 0.43
C THR A 63 -18.62 -5.82 -0.97
N VAL A 64 -17.79 -6.08 -1.97
CA VAL A 64 -18.16 -6.07 -3.39
C VAL A 64 -18.39 -7.51 -3.86
N GLU A 65 -17.46 -8.39 -3.51
CA GLU A 65 -17.49 -9.80 -3.87
C GLU A 65 -16.86 -10.60 -2.73
N TRP A 66 -17.47 -11.74 -2.40
CA TRP A 66 -16.96 -12.69 -1.42
C TRP A 66 -17.03 -14.11 -1.97
N SER A 67 -16.00 -14.90 -1.69
CA SER A 67 -15.90 -16.33 -1.95
C SER A 67 -14.90 -16.95 -0.97
N GLU A 68 -14.83 -18.28 -0.93
CA GLU A 68 -13.86 -19.00 -0.09
C GLU A 68 -12.39 -18.68 -0.42
N GLU A 69 -12.14 -18.25 -1.67
CA GLU A 69 -10.79 -18.01 -2.21
C GLU A 69 -10.44 -16.52 -2.36
N ARG A 70 -11.44 -15.63 -2.41
CA ARG A 70 -11.24 -14.21 -2.68
C ARG A 70 -12.28 -13.33 -1.98
N LEU A 71 -11.80 -12.17 -1.53
CA LEU A 71 -12.59 -11.07 -0.98
C LEU A 71 -12.23 -9.77 -1.70
N LEU A 72 -13.23 -9.05 -2.22
CA LEU A 72 -13.09 -7.71 -2.78
C LEU A 72 -13.90 -6.70 -1.96
N MET A 73 -13.26 -5.61 -1.55
CA MET A 73 -13.88 -4.56 -0.74
C MET A 73 -13.70 -3.18 -1.38
N ARG A 74 -14.69 -2.30 -1.18
CA ARG A 74 -14.66 -0.91 -1.61
C ARG A 74 -14.86 0.05 -0.44
N GLY A 75 -14.40 1.28 -0.61
CA GLY A 75 -14.77 2.40 0.26
C GLY A 75 -16.12 3.02 -0.11
N SER A 76 -16.48 4.11 0.59
CA SER A 76 -17.68 4.90 0.31
C SER A 76 -17.59 5.75 -0.97
N GLY A 77 -16.36 5.98 -1.48
CA GLY A 77 -16.12 6.73 -2.70
C GLY A 77 -16.50 5.98 -3.99
N PRO A 78 -16.26 6.61 -5.16
CA PRO A 78 -16.69 6.08 -6.46
C PRO A 78 -15.86 4.89 -6.95
N ALA A 79 -14.69 4.65 -6.37
CA ALA A 79 -13.83 3.54 -6.76
C ALA A 79 -14.56 2.19 -6.60
N PRO A 80 -14.54 1.31 -7.62
CA PRO A 80 -15.28 0.04 -7.58
C PRO A 80 -14.68 -0.97 -6.59
N CYS A 81 -13.38 -0.91 -6.36
CA CYS A 81 -12.64 -1.77 -5.42
C CYS A 81 -11.35 -1.04 -4.99
N ILE A 82 -10.98 -1.18 -3.71
CA ILE A 82 -9.72 -0.62 -3.16
C ILE A 82 -8.89 -1.65 -2.39
N TYR A 83 -9.48 -2.81 -2.06
CA TYR A 83 -8.84 -3.87 -1.29
C TYR A 83 -9.24 -5.23 -1.85
N MET A 84 -8.24 -6.02 -2.24
CA MET A 84 -8.41 -7.42 -2.65
C MET A 84 -7.63 -8.31 -1.69
N ALA A 85 -8.29 -9.31 -1.12
CA ALA A 85 -7.61 -10.42 -0.45
C ALA A 85 -7.88 -11.74 -1.18
N ARG A 86 -6.88 -12.61 -1.20
CA ARG A 86 -7.05 -14.03 -1.53
C ARG A 86 -6.75 -14.89 -0.31
N ARG A 87 -7.34 -16.08 -0.25
CA ARG A 87 -7.02 -17.08 0.77
C ARG A 87 -5.57 -17.56 0.61
N GLY A 88 -4.90 -17.80 1.73
CA GLY A 88 -3.62 -18.51 1.74
C GLY A 88 -2.98 -18.54 3.12
N ALA A 89 -1.87 -19.27 3.25
CA ALA A 89 -1.35 -19.68 4.56
C ALA A 89 -0.79 -18.54 5.42
N ARG A 90 -0.51 -17.34 4.88
CA ARG A 90 0.09 -16.24 5.65
C ARG A 90 -0.62 -14.91 5.41
N ALA A 91 -0.75 -14.11 6.47
CA ALA A 91 -1.14 -12.72 6.36
C ALA A 91 0.01 -11.87 5.79
N ARG A 92 -0.09 -11.42 4.54
CA ARG A 92 0.93 -10.55 3.92
C ARG A 92 0.37 -9.62 2.85
N CYS A 93 1.05 -8.50 2.63
CA CYS A 93 0.85 -7.67 1.45
C CYS A 93 1.46 -8.37 0.23
N LEU A 94 0.69 -8.51 -0.83
CA LEU A 94 1.13 -9.05 -2.12
C LEU A 94 1.56 -7.95 -3.08
N GLY A 95 1.04 -6.73 -2.88
CA GLY A 95 1.44 -5.56 -3.66
C GLY A 95 0.30 -4.58 -3.87
N SER A 96 0.48 -3.73 -4.87
CA SER A 96 -0.42 -2.63 -5.22
C SER A 96 -0.62 -2.57 -6.72
N ALA A 97 -1.84 -2.23 -7.14
CA ALA A 97 -2.15 -1.87 -8.51
C ALA A 97 -2.20 -0.35 -8.64
N PHE A 98 -1.75 0.18 -9.78
CA PHE A 98 -1.78 1.61 -10.08
C PHE A 98 -2.54 1.85 -11.38
N SER A 99 -3.31 2.93 -11.40
CA SER A 99 -3.77 3.50 -12.66
C SER A 99 -2.59 4.20 -13.33
N VAL A 100 -2.47 4.05 -14.64
CA VAL A 100 -1.38 4.63 -15.44
C VAL A 100 -1.98 5.44 -16.58
N ALA A 101 -1.21 6.37 -17.13
CA ALA A 101 -1.61 7.06 -18.36
C ALA A 101 -1.77 6.03 -19.49
N GLY A 102 -2.88 6.12 -20.23
CA GLY A 102 -3.09 5.38 -21.48
C GLY A 102 -2.29 5.95 -22.64
#